data_AF-A0A7W1RR11-F1
#
_entry.id   AF-A0A7W1RR11-F1
#
_cell.length_a   1.000
_cell.length_b   1.000
_cell.length_c   1.000
_cell.angle_alpha   90.00
_cell.angle_beta   90.00
_cell.angle_gamma   90.00
#
_symmetry.space_group_name_H-M   'P 1'
#
loop_
_entity.id
_entity.type
_entity.pdbx_description
1 polymer ?
#
loop_
_entity_poly.entity_id
_entity_poly.type
_entity_poly.pdbx_seq_one_letter_code
_entity_poly.pdbx_strand_id
1 'polypeptide(L)' 'GEDMQRRDHACFFSAAHAAKDSGIALALAEKAGLDLPLARATKEQYERLISTGLGEMDKSGVAELTFKNRASVNRES' A
#
# COMPACT_ATOMS: atom_id res chain seq x y z
N GLY A 1 -6.86 -3.74 12.33
CA GLY A 1 -7.75 -4.89 12.55
C GLY A 1 -7.00 -6.01 13.22
N GLU A 2 -7.69 -7.04 13.72
CA GLU A 2 -7.06 -8.24 14.29
C GLU A 2 -6.09 -8.90 13.30
N ASP A 3 -6.41 -8.91 12.00
CA ASP A 3 -5.59 -9.54 10.96
C ASP A 3 -4.21 -8.87 10.80
N MET A 4 -4.16 -7.54 10.91
CA MET A 4 -2.90 -6.76 10.90
C MET A 4 -2.02 -7.02 12.13
N GLN A 5 -2.63 -7.45 13.24
CA GLN A 5 -1.88 -7.86 14.44
C GLN A 5 -1.34 -9.28 14.29
N ARG A 6 -2.10 -10.16 13.61
CA ARG A 6 -1.72 -11.56 13.34
C ARG A 6 -0.83 -11.74 12.11
N ARG A 7 -0.55 -10.67 11.35
CA ARG A 7 0.20 -10.68 10.07
C ARG A 7 -0.43 -11.60 9.03
N ASP A 8 -1.74 -11.81 9.13
CA ASP A 8 -2.49 -12.59 8.17
C ASP A 8 -2.93 -11.67 7.04
N HIS A 9 -2.20 -11.75 5.92
CA HIS A 9 -2.43 -10.94 4.72
C HIS A 9 -2.93 -11.82 3.56
N ALA A 10 -3.71 -12.87 3.86
CA ALA A 10 -4.42 -13.63 2.84
C ALA A 10 -5.12 -12.67 1.86
N CYS A 11 -4.87 -12.84 0.56
CA CYS A 11 -5.20 -11.84 -0.45
C CYS A 11 -6.71 -11.79 -0.71
N PHE A 12 -7.40 -10.85 -0.06
CA PHE A 12 -8.78 -10.47 -0.36
C PHE A 12 -8.84 -9.24 -1.28
N PHE A 13 -7.84 -8.35 -1.20
CA PHE A 13 -7.67 -7.21 -2.10
C PHE A 13 -6.18 -6.81 -2.19
N SER A 14 -5.49 -7.25 -3.23
CA SER A 14 -4.04 -7.06 -3.40
C SER A 14 -3.62 -5.58 -3.37
N ALA A 15 -2.41 -5.30 -2.88
CA ALA A 15 -1.81 -3.97 -2.95
C ALA A 15 -1.71 -3.44 -4.39
N ALA A 16 -1.53 -4.31 -5.38
CA ALA A 16 -1.53 -3.93 -6.80
C ALA A 16 -2.87 -3.34 -7.28
N HIS A 17 -3.98 -4.00 -6.96
CA HIS A 17 -5.32 -3.47 -7.22
C HIS A 17 -5.57 -2.16 -6.46
N ALA A 18 -5.16 -2.08 -5.19
CA ALA A 18 -5.32 -0.87 -4.39
C ALA A 18 -4.53 0.33 -4.95
N ALA A 19 -3.31 0.11 -5.47
CA ALA A 19 -2.51 1.15 -6.12
C ALA A 19 -3.19 1.67 -7.40
N LYS A 20 -3.72 0.76 -8.23
CA LYS A 20 -4.39 1.10 -9.50
C LYS A 20 -5.65 1.95 -9.25
N ASP A 21 -6.51 1.51 -8.35
CA ASP A 21 -7.76 2.20 -8.05
C ASP A 21 -7.51 3.57 -7.40
N SER A 22 -6.51 3.65 -6.50
CA SER A 22 -6.08 4.93 -5.91
C SER A 22 -5.57 5.89 -6.98
N GLY A 23 -4.87 5.39 -8.02
CA GLY A 23 -4.43 6.18 -9.16
C GLY A 23 -5.59 6.77 -9.98
N ILE A 24 -6.63 5.98 -10.23
CA ILE A 24 -7.84 6.45 -10.92
C ILE A 24 -8.54 7.54 -10.09
N ALA A 25 -8.68 7.33 -8.78
CA ALA A 25 -9.29 8.31 -7.88
C ALA A 25 -8.53 9.65 -7.86
N LEU A 26 -7.20 9.60 -7.82
CA LEU A 26 -6.35 10.81 -7.87
C LEU A 26 -6.47 11.53 -9.21
N ALA A 27 -6.48 10.81 -10.34
CA ALA A 27 -6.66 11.41 -11.66
C ALA A 27 -8.03 12.09 -11.82
N LEU A 28 -9.08 11.55 -11.19
CA LEU A 28 -10.39 12.20 -11.12
C LEU A 28 -10.38 13.44 -10.20
N ALA A 29 -9.69 13.37 -9.07
CA ALA A 29 -9.56 14.49 -8.14
C ALA A 29 -8.82 15.68 -8.77
N GLU A 30 -7.74 15.42 -9.53
CA GLU A 30 -7.01 16.45 -10.29
C GLU A 30 -7.92 17.16 -11.29
N LYS A 31 -8.74 16.40 -12.04
CA LYS A 31 -9.73 16.98 -12.97
C LYS A 31 -10.79 17.81 -12.27
N ALA A 32 -11.11 17.47 -11.02
CA ALA A 32 -12.06 18.20 -10.19
C ALA A 32 -11.41 19.38 -9.42
N GLY A 33 -10.09 19.59 -9.54
CA GLY A 33 -9.36 20.63 -8.80
C GLY A 33 -9.24 20.37 -7.30
N LEU A 34 -9.36 19.11 -6.87
CA LEU A 34 -9.26 18.70 -5.47
C LEU A 34 -7.82 18.31 -5.13
N ASP A 35 -7.26 18.91 -4.09
CA ASP A 35 -5.98 18.46 -3.52
C ASP A 35 -6.23 17.40 -2.45
N LEU A 36 -5.79 16.16 -2.72
CA LEU A 36 -5.94 15.00 -1.84
C LEU A 36 -4.57 14.45 -1.40
N PRO A 37 -3.81 15.19 -0.58
CA PRO A 37 -2.44 14.82 -0.21
C PRO A 37 -2.37 13.48 0.53
N LEU A 38 -3.37 13.17 1.36
CA LEU A 38 -3.43 11.89 2.07
C LEU A 38 -3.63 10.70 1.11
N ALA A 39 -4.49 10.84 0.10
CA ALA A 39 -4.72 9.79 -0.89
C ALA A 39 -3.46 9.53 -1.74
N ARG A 40 -2.69 10.59 -2.05
CA ARG A 40 -1.40 10.50 -2.73
C ARG A 40 -0.39 9.70 -1.89
N ALA A 41 -0.24 10.05 -0.62
CA ALA A 41 0.62 9.33 0.31
C ALA A 41 0.19 7.85 0.48
N THR A 42 -1.11 7.56 0.51
CA THR A 42 -1.62 6.18 0.57
C THR A 42 -1.26 5.37 -0.68
N LYS A 43 -1.42 5.94 -1.88
CA LYS A 43 -1.00 5.31 -3.14
C LYS A 43 0.49 4.98 -3.13
N GLU A 44 1.33 5.91 -2.68
CA GLU A 44 2.78 5.71 -2.58
C GLU A 44 3.15 4.54 -1.67
N GLN A 45 2.40 4.29 -0.58
CA GLN A 45 2.62 3.12 0.26
C GLN A 45 2.30 1.80 -0.46
N TYR A 46 1.25 1.76 -1.28
CA TYR A 46 0.95 0.57 -2.10
C TYR A 46 2.00 0.35 -3.20
N GLU A 47 2.45 1.41 -3.85
CA GLU A 47 3.54 1.33 -4.84
C GLU A 47 4.84 0.83 -4.22
N ARG A 48 5.11 1.20 -2.97
CA ARG A 48 6.26 0.70 -2.21
C ARG A 48 6.14 -0.78 -1.83
N LEU A 49 4.94 -1.29 -1.55
CA LEU A 49 4.73 -2.73 -1.36
C LEU A 49 5.01 -3.51 -2.66
N ILE A 50 4.54 -2.99 -3.79
CA ILE A 50 4.80 -3.59 -5.10
C ILE A 50 6.31 -3.63 -5.37
N SER A 51 7.02 -2.51 -5.15
CA SER A 51 8.46 -2.42 -5.44
C SER A 51 9.33 -3.29 -4.55
N THR A 52 8.88 -3.63 -3.34
CA THR A 52 9.56 -4.58 -2.45
C THR A 52 9.17 -6.05 -2.68
N GLY A 53 8.44 -6.35 -3.76
CA GLY A 53 8.02 -7.72 -4.10
C GLY A 53 6.83 -8.24 -3.28
N LEU A 54 6.14 -7.37 -2.54
CA LEU A 54 5.01 -7.69 -1.67
C LEU A 54 3.66 -7.29 -2.31
N GLY A 55 3.63 -7.03 -3.62
CA GLY A 55 2.44 -6.54 -4.33
C GLY A 55 1.22 -7.46 -4.30
N GLU A 56 1.45 -8.77 -4.11
CA GLU A 56 0.41 -9.80 -4.01
C GLU A 56 -0.20 -9.92 -2.61
N MET A 57 0.38 -9.26 -1.59
CA MET A 57 -0.22 -9.20 -0.25
C MET A 57 -1.48 -8.33 -0.29
N ASP A 58 -2.43 -8.61 0.62
CA ASP A 58 -3.56 -7.70 0.86
C ASP A 58 -3.06 -6.29 1.18
N LYS A 59 -3.83 -5.26 0.83
CA LYS A 59 -3.57 -3.84 1.15
C LYS A 59 -3.18 -3.58 2.62
N SER A 60 -3.60 -4.44 3.55
CA SER A 60 -3.20 -4.41 4.97
C SER A 60 -1.69 -4.62 5.19
N GLY A 61 -0.96 -5.15 4.21
CA GLY A 61 0.49 -5.29 4.20
C GLY A 61 1.25 -3.96 4.33
N VAL A 62 0.59 -2.80 4.17
CA VAL A 62 1.20 -1.48 4.47
C VAL A 62 1.69 -1.40 5.93
N ALA A 63 1.09 -2.19 6.84
CA ALA A 63 1.58 -2.34 8.20
C ALA A 63 3.04 -2.80 8.29
N GLU A 64 3.49 -3.64 7.37
CA GLU A 64 4.85 -4.16 7.33
C GLU A 64 5.86 -3.04 6.99
N LEU A 65 5.46 -2.04 6.20
CA LEU A 65 6.27 -0.84 5.92
C LEU A 65 6.28 0.18 7.06
N THR A 66 5.28 0.12 7.95
CA THR A 66 5.01 1.16 8.96
C THR A 66 5.67 0.85 10.31
N PHE A 67 5.69 -0.41 10.73
CA PHE A 67 6.24 -0.79 12.03
C PHE A 67 7.70 -1.24 11.93
N LYS A 68 8.56 -0.72 12.81
CA LYS A 68 9.97 -1.12 12.92
C LYS A 68 10.06 -2.63 13.15
N ASN A 69 11.01 -3.28 12.47
CA ASN A 69 11.29 -4.72 12.52
C ASN A 69 10.20 -5.65 11.93
N ARG A 70 9.24 -5.14 11.15
CA ARG A 70 8.26 -5.97 10.44
C ARG A 70 8.62 -6.21 8.97
N ALA A 71 9.05 -5.18 8.26
CA ALA A 71 9.72 -5.33 6.98
C ALA A 71 11.19 -5.75 7.17
N SER A 72 11.46 -7.05 7.15
CA SER A 72 12.79 -7.59 6.83
C SER A 72 13.01 -7.44 5.32
N VAL A 73 13.20 -6.21 4.85
CA VAL A 73 13.83 -5.99 3.54
C VAL A 73 15.30 -6.30 3.76
N ASN A 74 15.79 -7.37 3.13
CA ASN A 74 17.22 -7.62 2.99
C ASN A 74 17.82 -6.36 2.35
N ARG A 75 18.42 -5.50 3.17
CA ARG A 75 19.35 -4.48 2.67
C ARG A 75 20.64 -5.23 2.40
N GLU A 76 20.73 -5.87 1.24
CA GLU A 76 22.02 -6.28 0.72
C GLU A 76 22.92 -5.05 0.58
N SER A 77 24.18 -5.28 0.93
CA SER A 77 25.20 -4.31 1.35
C SER A 77 25.73 -3.42 0.24
#